data_AF-F4Q1F2-F1
#
_entry.id   AF-F4Q1F2-F1
#
_cell.length_a   1.000
_cell.length_b   1.000
_cell.length_c   1.000
_cell.angle_alpha   90.00
_cell.angle_beta   90.00
_cell.angle_gamma   90.00
#
_symmetry.space_group_name_H-M   'P 1'
#
loop_
_entity.id
_entity.type
_entity.pdbx_description
1 polymer ?
#
loop_
_entity_poly.entity_id
_entity_poly.type
_entity_poly.pdbx_seq_one_letter_code
_entity_poly.pdbx_strand_id
1 'polypeptide(L)'
;MDDILKKRKRDQDDNNNNNDNNDDRVKSDDHHHASTATTLTFKSLIGSTYIRHCIFNHVYVNRRDIINSSHLGMISKYAMPWNFIKHYLPSRANVTLEARMRVIREFCCHRNATTDTLSQILDWSIDYDPRASENGDLETVKLLLTLNDEISGRFRDVLLDEEWDIYEKEEVIRNYQQWEEDIVYYQQHFDEINRQHQLEPSKW
;
A
#
# COMPACT_ATOMS: atom_id res chain seq x y z
N MET A 1 -17.40 36.78 45.02
CA MET A 1 -16.16 36.48 44.27
C MET A 1 -16.45 35.30 43.35
N ASP A 2 -17.49 35.39 42.53
CA ASP A 2 -17.65 36.21 41.32
C ASP A 2 -16.93 35.56 40.14
N ASP A 3 -17.77 34.94 39.29
CA ASP A 3 -17.76 34.91 37.83
C ASP A 3 -16.43 34.92 37.08
N ILE A 4 -16.30 34.01 36.11
CA ILE A 4 -16.26 34.38 34.68
C ILE A 4 -16.46 33.11 33.85
N LEU A 5 -17.71 32.90 33.44
CA LEU A 5 -18.07 32.10 32.28
C LEU A 5 -17.52 32.78 31.01
N LYS A 6 -16.61 32.12 30.28
CA LYS A 6 -16.32 32.44 28.87
C LYS A 6 -17.04 31.47 27.94
N LYS A 7 -18.32 31.74 27.69
CA LYS A 7 -19.06 31.22 26.52
C LYS A 7 -18.46 31.83 25.25
N ARG A 8 -17.76 31.01 24.45
CA ARG A 8 -17.45 31.37 23.05
C ARG A 8 -18.59 30.87 22.16
N LYS A 9 -19.47 31.81 21.83
CA LYS A 9 -20.41 31.78 20.71
C LYS A 9 -19.56 31.73 19.43
N ARG A 10 -19.78 30.73 18.57
CA ARG A 10 -19.21 30.73 17.22
C ARG A 10 -20.39 30.76 16.27
N ASP A 11 -20.43 31.83 15.50
CA ASP A 11 -21.49 32.15 14.57
C ASP A 11 -21.51 31.16 13.41
N GLN A 12 -22.72 31.05 12.88
CA GLN A 12 -23.21 30.06 11.95
C GLN A 12 -23.29 30.76 10.59
N ASP A 13 -22.39 30.39 9.67
CA ASP A 13 -22.41 30.91 8.30
C ASP A 13 -23.22 29.96 7.42
N ASP A 14 -24.45 30.35 7.14
CA ASP A 14 -25.34 29.77 6.15
C ASP A 14 -24.84 30.14 4.74
N ASN A 15 -24.13 29.23 4.06
CA ASN A 15 -23.77 29.43 2.67
C ASN A 15 -24.81 28.79 1.74
N ASN A 16 -25.80 29.61 1.41
CA ASN A 16 -26.89 29.36 0.47
C ASN A 16 -26.39 29.58 -0.98
N ASN A 17 -26.25 28.51 -1.77
CA ASN A 17 -25.86 28.62 -3.17
C ASN A 17 -27.03 28.21 -4.07
N ASN A 18 -27.92 29.16 -4.33
CA ASN A 18 -28.90 29.12 -5.42
C ASN A 18 -28.15 29.29 -6.75
N ASN A 19 -28.32 28.34 -7.66
CA ASN A 19 -27.94 28.53 -9.06
C ASN A 19 -29.16 28.18 -9.93
N ASP A 20 -30.07 29.16 -10.00
CA ASP A 20 -31.08 29.28 -11.05
C ASP A 20 -30.42 30.03 -12.21
N ASN A 21 -30.39 29.42 -13.39
CA ASN A 21 -30.35 30.12 -14.68
C ASN A 21 -30.92 29.22 -15.76
N ASN A 22 -32.20 29.46 -16.07
CA ASN A 22 -32.77 29.22 -17.38
C ASN A 22 -32.24 30.32 -18.33
N ASP A 23 -31.75 29.96 -19.50
CA ASP A 23 -31.95 30.80 -20.68
C ASP A 23 -32.16 29.94 -21.93
N ASP A 24 -33.11 30.41 -22.72
CA ASP A 24 -33.82 29.75 -23.81
C ASP A 24 -33.16 30.07 -25.15
N ARG A 25 -33.28 29.13 -26.11
CA ARG A 25 -33.12 29.30 -27.58
C ARG A 25 -31.72 29.59 -28.14
N VAL A 26 -31.23 28.72 -29.03
CA VAL A 26 -31.41 28.79 -30.50
C VAL A 26 -30.76 27.56 -31.19
N LYS A 27 -31.55 26.97 -32.09
CA LYS A 27 -31.29 26.13 -33.27
C LYS A 27 -29.87 25.59 -33.61
N SER A 28 -29.90 24.30 -33.94
CA SER A 28 -29.23 23.59 -35.06
C SER A 28 -27.72 23.77 -35.22
N ASP A 29 -26.95 22.73 -34.91
CA ASP A 29 -26.32 21.87 -35.93
C ASP A 29 -25.35 20.88 -35.24
N ASP A 30 -25.21 19.70 -35.86
CA ASP A 30 -24.17 18.69 -35.70
C ASP A 30 -23.87 18.13 -34.30
N HIS A 31 -24.49 16.98 -34.01
CA HIS A 31 -24.18 16.12 -32.87
C HIS A 31 -22.82 15.41 -33.02
N HIS A 32 -21.73 16.14 -32.83
CA HIS A 32 -20.52 15.57 -32.25
C HIS A 32 -20.73 15.46 -30.73
N HIS A 33 -20.96 14.23 -30.25
CA HIS A 33 -21.09 13.94 -28.82
C HIS A 33 -19.71 14.08 -28.16
N ALA A 34 -19.32 15.31 -27.83
CA ALA A 34 -18.17 15.57 -26.97
C ALA A 34 -18.51 15.06 -25.57
N SER A 35 -17.90 13.93 -25.19
CA SER A 35 -17.97 13.38 -23.83
C SER A 35 -17.41 14.40 -22.85
N THR A 36 -18.29 15.16 -22.22
CA THR A 36 -17.94 16.09 -21.15
C THR A 36 -17.59 15.26 -19.92
N ALA A 37 -16.31 15.14 -19.63
CA ALA A 37 -15.82 14.49 -18.42
C ALA A 37 -16.20 15.36 -17.20
N THR A 38 -17.29 15.02 -16.53
CA THR A 38 -17.65 15.64 -15.24
C THR A 38 -16.60 15.27 -14.20
N THR A 39 -15.77 16.24 -13.82
CA THR A 39 -14.80 16.13 -12.74
C THR A 39 -15.55 16.08 -11.39
N LEU A 40 -15.93 14.88 -10.97
CA LEU A 40 -16.46 14.66 -9.63
C LEU A 40 -15.32 14.86 -8.62
N THR A 41 -15.46 15.85 -7.73
CA THR A 41 -14.50 16.00 -6.64
C THR A 41 -14.50 14.74 -5.77
N PHE A 42 -13.32 14.32 -5.31
CA PHE A 42 -13.15 13.15 -4.44
C PHE A 42 -14.09 13.18 -3.22
N LYS A 43 -14.40 14.39 -2.71
CA LYS A 43 -15.36 14.60 -1.62
C LYS A 43 -16.79 14.19 -1.98
N SER A 44 -17.25 14.47 -3.19
CA SER A 44 -18.57 14.04 -3.69
C SER A 44 -18.62 12.52 -3.89
N LEU A 45 -17.51 11.91 -4.31
CA LEU A 45 -17.39 10.46 -4.48
C LEU A 45 -17.50 9.72 -3.14
N ILE A 46 -16.81 10.21 -2.10
CA ILE A 46 -16.86 9.66 -0.73
C ILE A 46 -18.23 9.92 -0.06
N GLY A 47 -18.94 10.98 -0.47
CA GLY A 47 -20.27 11.34 0.02
C GLY A 47 -21.37 10.35 -0.36
N SER A 48 -21.23 9.67 -1.50
CA SER A 48 -22.18 8.65 -1.95
C SER A 48 -22.07 7.38 -1.12
N THR A 49 -23.12 7.03 -0.38
CA THR A 49 -23.18 5.81 0.43
C THR A 49 -22.96 4.55 -0.40
N TYR A 50 -23.50 4.53 -1.63
CA TYR A 50 -23.34 3.42 -2.56
C TYR A 50 -21.91 3.29 -3.07
N ILE A 51 -21.28 4.38 -3.52
CA ILE A 51 -19.89 4.34 -4.03
C ILE A 51 -18.91 4.05 -2.88
N ARG A 52 -19.14 4.63 -1.70
CA ARG A 52 -18.41 4.28 -0.48
C ARG A 52 -18.56 2.78 -0.17
N HIS A 53 -19.76 2.23 -0.28
CA HIS A 53 -19.95 0.79 -0.14
C HIS A 53 -19.24 0.01 -1.26
N CYS A 54 -19.23 0.41 -2.52
CA CYS A 54 -18.52 -0.34 -3.57
C CYS A 54 -17.00 -0.32 -3.39
N ILE A 55 -16.43 0.82 -3.00
CA ILE A 55 -14.99 0.98 -2.77
C ILE A 55 -14.55 0.28 -1.47
N PHE A 56 -15.37 0.38 -0.41
CA PHE A 56 -15.04 -0.11 0.92
C PHE A 56 -15.78 -1.38 1.35
N ASN A 57 -16.70 -1.98 0.55
CA ASN A 57 -17.32 -3.30 0.86
C ASN A 57 -16.34 -4.45 0.67
N HIS A 58 -15.33 -4.29 -0.19
CA HIS A 58 -14.21 -5.23 -0.20
C HIS A 58 -13.36 -5.14 1.08
N VAL A 59 -13.64 -4.12 1.91
CA VAL A 59 -13.07 -3.82 3.23
C VAL A 59 -14.20 -3.73 4.27
N TYR A 60 -15.32 -4.45 4.10
CA TYR A 60 -16.30 -4.61 5.19
C TYR A 60 -15.76 -5.62 6.20
N VAL A 61 -14.63 -5.25 6.80
CA VAL A 61 -14.12 -5.93 7.96
C VAL A 61 -14.90 -5.37 9.11
N ASN A 62 -15.71 -6.24 9.70
CA ASN A 62 -16.51 -5.94 10.87
C ASN A 62 -15.60 -5.18 11.85
N ARG A 63 -16.02 -4.03 12.40
CA ARG A 63 -15.18 -3.31 13.38
C ARG A 63 -14.75 -4.22 14.55
N ARG A 64 -15.51 -5.29 14.82
CA ARG A 64 -15.15 -6.36 15.76
C ARG A 64 -13.97 -7.22 15.31
N ASP A 65 -13.82 -7.48 14.01
CA ASP A 65 -12.71 -8.24 13.45
C ASP A 65 -11.42 -7.41 13.39
N ILE A 66 -11.53 -6.06 13.31
CA ILE A 66 -10.40 -5.14 13.48
C ILE A 66 -9.86 -5.19 14.92
N ILE A 67 -10.75 -5.30 15.91
CA ILE A 67 -10.39 -5.39 17.33
C ILE A 67 -9.80 -6.77 17.68
N ASN A 68 -10.26 -7.82 17.02
CA ASN A 68 -9.80 -9.21 17.24
C ASN A 68 -8.67 -9.65 16.32
N SER A 69 -8.31 -8.87 15.30
CA SER A 69 -7.12 -9.12 14.49
C SER A 69 -5.90 -8.96 15.38
N SER A 70 -4.97 -9.92 15.35
CA SER A 70 -3.63 -9.72 15.90
C SER A 70 -3.13 -8.38 15.38
N HIS A 71 -2.74 -7.45 16.26
CA HIS A 71 -2.47 -6.03 15.98
C HIS A 71 -1.73 -5.71 14.66
N LEU A 72 -0.93 -6.65 14.16
CA LEU A 72 -0.15 -6.53 12.94
C LEU A 72 -0.93 -6.84 11.64
N GLY A 73 -2.07 -7.53 11.71
CA GLY A 73 -2.88 -7.85 10.54
C GLY A 73 -3.46 -6.60 9.86
N MET A 74 -3.56 -5.48 10.59
CA MET A 74 -3.94 -4.19 10.01
C MET A 74 -2.91 -3.67 9.01
N ILE A 75 -1.63 -4.00 9.22
CA ILE A 75 -0.51 -3.58 8.39
C ILE A 75 -0.58 -4.33 7.07
N SER A 76 -0.63 -5.66 7.13
CA SER A 76 -0.62 -6.48 5.93
C SER A 76 -1.94 -6.48 5.15
N LYS A 77 -3.08 -6.50 5.84
CA LYS A 77 -4.40 -6.62 5.19
C LYS A 77 -4.85 -5.35 4.46
N TYR A 78 -4.36 -4.19 4.87
CA TYR A 78 -4.82 -2.91 4.32
C TYR A 78 -3.71 -2.02 3.78
N ALA A 79 -2.46 -2.30 4.15
CA ALA A 79 -1.29 -1.45 3.90
C ALA A 79 -1.59 0.04 4.13
N MET A 80 -2.10 0.35 5.32
CA MET A 80 -2.46 1.73 5.66
C MET A 80 -1.23 2.64 5.72
N PRO A 81 -1.38 3.96 5.54
CA PRO A 81 -0.27 4.89 5.74
C PRO A 81 0.28 4.83 7.17
N TRP A 82 1.58 5.12 7.33
CA TRP A 82 2.27 5.11 8.63
C TRP A 82 1.54 5.88 9.75
N ASN A 83 0.95 7.03 9.41
CA ASN A 83 0.21 7.85 10.37
C ASN A 83 -0.94 7.11 11.08
N PHE A 84 -1.48 6.06 10.46
CA PHE A 84 -2.46 5.18 11.08
C PHE A 84 -1.80 3.99 11.76
N ILE A 85 -0.87 3.30 11.07
CA ILE A 85 -0.23 2.07 11.55
C ILE A 85 0.48 2.26 12.89
N LYS A 86 1.16 3.39 13.10
CA LYS A 86 1.92 3.66 14.32
C LYS A 86 1.11 3.57 15.62
N HIS A 87 -0.22 3.73 15.54
CA HIS A 87 -1.12 3.62 16.69
C HIS A 87 -1.55 2.17 17.00
N TYR A 88 -1.32 1.25 16.07
CA TYR A 88 -1.68 -0.17 16.21
C TYR A 88 -0.45 -1.06 16.37
N LEU A 89 0.77 -0.53 16.19
CA LEU A 89 1.98 -1.30 16.40
C LEU A 89 2.14 -1.65 17.88
N PRO A 90 2.19 -2.95 18.23
CA PRO A 90 2.54 -3.36 19.57
C PRO A 90 4.01 -3.01 19.88
N SER A 91 4.36 -2.98 21.16
CA SER A 91 5.77 -2.92 21.57
C SER A 91 6.55 -4.04 20.89
N ARG A 92 7.73 -3.72 20.34
CA ARG A 92 8.56 -4.68 19.59
C ARG A 92 8.87 -5.94 20.40
N ALA A 93 9.07 -5.80 21.71
CA ALA A 93 9.34 -6.92 22.62
C ALA A 93 8.18 -7.92 22.74
N ASN A 94 6.96 -7.52 22.34
CA ASN A 94 5.76 -8.36 22.40
C ASN A 94 5.49 -9.10 21.08
N VAL A 95 6.36 -8.94 20.09
CA VAL A 95 6.21 -9.57 18.77
C VAL A 95 7.48 -10.34 18.44
N THR A 96 7.34 -11.57 17.98
CA THR A 96 8.47 -12.37 17.50
C THR A 96 9.02 -11.79 16.19
N LEU A 97 10.32 -11.95 15.93
CA LEU A 97 10.93 -11.52 14.67
C LEU A 97 10.19 -12.12 13.46
N GLU A 98 9.89 -13.42 13.51
CA GLU A 98 9.13 -14.15 12.49
C GLU A 98 7.77 -13.49 12.17
N ALA A 99 7.01 -13.07 13.19
CA ALA A 99 5.73 -12.41 12.97
C ALA A 99 5.90 -11.03 12.31
N ARG A 100 6.96 -10.29 12.64
CA ARG A 100 7.29 -9.02 11.96
C ARG A 100 7.69 -9.25 10.51
N MET A 101 8.53 -10.25 10.25
CA MET A 101 8.96 -10.61 8.89
C MET A 101 7.76 -10.98 8.02
N ARG A 102 6.83 -11.80 8.53
CA ARG A 102 5.60 -12.15 7.81
C ARG A 102 4.77 -10.92 7.47
N VAL A 103 4.62 -9.98 8.41
CA VAL A 103 3.82 -8.77 8.21
C VAL A 103 4.45 -7.82 7.20
N ILE A 104 5.78 -7.65 7.26
CA ILE A 104 6.54 -6.86 6.26
C ILE A 104 6.37 -7.48 4.87
N ARG A 105 6.51 -8.80 4.78
CA ARG A 105 6.34 -9.58 3.56
C ARG A 105 4.95 -9.36 2.95
N GLU A 106 3.90 -9.58 3.73
CA GLU A 106 2.52 -9.39 3.28
C GLU A 106 2.22 -7.91 2.94
N PHE A 107 2.83 -6.95 3.65
CA PHE A 107 2.73 -5.52 3.32
C PHE A 107 3.33 -5.23 1.95
N CYS A 108 4.53 -5.74 1.64
CA CYS A 108 5.18 -5.52 0.35
C CYS A 108 4.37 -6.07 -0.84
N CYS A 109 3.62 -7.17 -0.65
CA CYS A 109 2.72 -7.71 -1.68
C CYS A 109 1.46 -6.86 -1.89
N HIS A 110 1.16 -5.91 -1.01
CA HIS A 110 -0.13 -5.23 -1.03
C HIS A 110 -0.17 -4.08 -2.06
N ARG A 111 -1.27 -3.97 -2.81
CA ARG A 111 -1.44 -2.93 -3.85
C ARG A 111 -1.36 -1.48 -3.36
N ASN A 112 -1.65 -1.24 -2.08
CA ASN A 112 -1.59 0.08 -1.43
C ASN A 112 -0.29 0.31 -0.65
N ALA A 113 0.70 -0.59 -0.76
CA ALA A 113 1.97 -0.43 -0.08
C ALA A 113 2.67 0.86 -0.56
N THR A 114 3.25 1.60 0.38
CA THR A 114 4.03 2.81 0.09
C THR A 114 5.43 2.66 0.66
N THR A 115 6.42 3.16 -0.06
CA THR A 115 7.84 3.15 0.36
C THR A 115 8.04 3.87 1.68
N ASP A 116 7.39 5.02 1.88
CA ASP A 116 7.41 5.78 3.13
C ASP A 116 6.98 4.92 4.33
N THR A 117 5.88 4.19 4.18
CA THR A 117 5.37 3.34 5.26
C THR A 117 6.26 2.13 5.48
N LEU A 118 6.78 1.52 4.40
CA LEU A 118 7.71 0.40 4.49
C LEU A 118 8.98 0.80 5.26
N SER A 119 9.59 1.95 4.94
CA SER A 119 10.77 2.46 5.64
C SER A 119 10.52 2.61 7.14
N GLN A 120 9.36 3.13 7.53
CA GLN A 120 9.00 3.26 8.95
C GLN A 120 8.73 1.92 9.66
N ILE A 121 8.16 0.94 8.95
CA ILE A 121 7.98 -0.43 9.47
C ILE A 121 9.35 -1.10 9.67
N LEU A 122 10.30 -0.87 8.76
CA LEU A 122 11.68 -1.36 8.89
C LEU A 122 12.41 -0.69 10.06
N ASP A 123 12.26 0.61 10.26
CA ASP A 123 12.81 1.32 11.43
C ASP A 123 12.26 0.75 12.75
N TRP A 124 10.96 0.43 12.79
CA TRP A 124 10.33 -0.23 13.93
C TRP A 124 10.90 -1.63 14.19
N SER A 125 11.31 -2.32 13.12
CA SER A 125 11.91 -3.66 13.16
C SER A 125 13.40 -3.62 12.80
N ILE A 126 14.23 -2.82 13.49
CA ILE A 126 15.67 -2.63 13.18
C ILE A 126 16.50 -3.92 13.12
N ASP A 127 16.03 -5.00 13.74
CA ASP A 127 16.63 -6.34 13.73
C ASP A 127 16.13 -7.20 12.56
N TYR A 128 15.30 -6.63 11.69
CA TYR A 128 14.96 -7.20 10.39
C TYR A 128 16.19 -7.12 9.50
N ASP A 129 16.92 -8.22 9.44
CA ASP A 129 17.88 -8.45 8.39
C ASP A 129 17.30 -9.54 7.46
N PRO A 130 16.94 -9.19 6.21
CA PRO A 130 16.47 -10.18 5.25
C PRO A 130 17.52 -11.27 4.96
N ARG A 131 18.78 -11.05 5.35
CA ARG A 131 19.92 -11.97 5.18
C ARG A 131 20.20 -12.81 6.43
N ALA A 132 19.72 -12.41 7.62
CA ALA A 132 19.97 -13.11 8.88
C ALA A 132 19.05 -14.32 9.13
N SER A 133 18.27 -14.73 8.13
CA SER A 133 17.66 -16.06 8.11
C SER A 133 18.80 -17.09 7.99
N GLU A 134 19.44 -17.44 9.12
CA GLU A 134 20.60 -18.35 9.19
C GLU A 134 20.27 -19.76 8.72
N ASN A 135 18.99 -20.13 8.75
CA ASN A 135 18.48 -21.16 7.90
C ASN A 135 18.22 -20.47 6.57
N GLY A 136 18.99 -20.75 5.53
CA GLY A 136 18.66 -20.40 4.15
C GLY A 136 17.33 -21.04 3.78
N ASP A 137 16.26 -20.50 4.36
CA ASP A 137 14.97 -21.13 4.40
C ASP A 137 14.52 -21.03 2.96
N LEU A 138 14.43 -22.18 2.35
CA LEU A 138 14.05 -22.37 0.97
C LEU A 138 12.79 -21.52 0.65
N GLU A 139 11.96 -21.26 1.66
CA GLU A 139 10.78 -20.39 1.63
C GLU A 139 11.05 -18.88 1.48
N THR A 140 12.18 -18.35 1.95
CA THR A 140 12.56 -16.94 1.70
C THR A 140 13.09 -16.76 0.29
N VAL A 141 13.91 -17.70 -0.22
CA VAL A 141 14.38 -17.65 -1.62
C VAL A 141 13.23 -17.94 -2.59
N LYS A 142 12.41 -18.96 -2.33
CA LYS A 142 11.18 -19.21 -3.10
C LYS A 142 10.26 -18.01 -3.10
N LEU A 143 10.13 -17.31 -1.98
CA LEU A 143 9.32 -16.10 -1.94
C LEU A 143 9.95 -14.95 -2.73
N LEU A 144 11.26 -14.71 -2.64
CA LEU A 144 11.91 -13.70 -3.49
C LEU A 144 11.71 -14.01 -4.97
N LEU A 145 11.77 -15.28 -5.37
CA LEU A 145 11.48 -15.73 -6.74
C LEU A 145 9.99 -15.61 -7.12
N THR A 146 9.07 -15.89 -6.18
CA THR A 146 7.61 -15.77 -6.44
C THR A 146 7.20 -14.30 -6.54
N LEU A 147 7.73 -13.46 -5.64
CA LEU A 147 7.63 -12.01 -5.71
C LEU A 147 8.26 -11.49 -6.99
N ASN A 148 9.31 -12.14 -7.49
CA ASN A 148 9.92 -11.74 -8.74
C ASN A 148 8.95 -11.86 -9.90
N ASP A 149 8.30 -13.00 -10.05
CA ASP A 149 7.34 -13.20 -11.13
C ASP A 149 6.15 -12.22 -11.05
N GLU A 150 5.70 -11.90 -9.83
CA GLU A 150 4.60 -10.97 -9.59
C GLU A 150 5.00 -9.50 -9.82
N ILE A 151 6.16 -9.08 -9.32
CA ILE A 151 6.72 -7.73 -9.51
C ILE A 151 7.04 -7.50 -10.99
N SER A 152 7.65 -8.46 -11.67
CA SER A 152 7.94 -8.40 -13.10
C SER A 152 6.67 -8.40 -13.96
N GLY A 153 5.59 -9.01 -13.47
CA GLY A 153 4.25 -8.87 -14.05
C GLY A 153 3.73 -7.43 -13.95
N ARG A 154 3.70 -6.87 -12.74
CA ARG A 154 3.20 -5.51 -12.48
C ARG A 154 4.05 -4.43 -13.14
N PHE A 155 5.36 -4.66 -13.25
CA PHE A 155 6.29 -3.76 -13.93
C PHE A 155 6.05 -3.72 -15.44
N ARG A 156 5.71 -4.86 -16.07
CA ARG A 156 5.24 -4.89 -17.45
C ARG A 156 3.98 -4.07 -17.65
N ASP A 157 3.03 -4.13 -16.71
CA ASP A 157 1.81 -3.33 -16.78
C ASP A 157 2.11 -1.82 -16.70
N VAL A 158 3.02 -1.39 -15.80
CA VAL A 158 3.46 0.01 -15.68
C VAL A 158 4.18 0.50 -16.94
N LEU A 159 4.99 -0.34 -17.59
CA LEU A 159 5.67 0.03 -18.82
C LEU A 159 4.73 0.18 -20.02
N LEU A 160 3.65 -0.59 -20.05
CA LEU A 160 2.64 -0.55 -21.11
C LEU A 160 1.59 0.54 -20.91
N ASP A 161 1.54 1.15 -19.73
CA ASP A 161 0.63 2.24 -19.43
C ASP A 161 1.10 3.54 -20.10
N GLU A 162 0.41 4.00 -21.14
CA GLU A 162 0.73 5.22 -21.90
C GLU A 162 0.51 6.50 -21.07
N GLU A 163 -0.16 6.43 -19.92
CA GLU A 163 -0.57 7.59 -19.13
C GLU A 163 0.52 8.11 -18.17
N TRP A 164 1.60 7.35 -17.96
CA TRP A 164 2.70 7.74 -17.06
C TRP A 164 3.71 8.69 -17.70
N ASP A 165 4.15 9.71 -16.94
CA ASP A 165 5.23 10.61 -17.33
C ASP A 165 6.53 9.84 -17.56
N ILE A 166 7.28 10.22 -18.58
CA ILE A 166 8.56 9.62 -18.99
C ILE A 166 9.53 9.58 -17.81
N TYR A 167 9.56 10.62 -16.97
CA TYR A 167 10.47 10.68 -15.82
C TYR A 167 10.16 9.65 -14.74
N GLU A 168 8.87 9.40 -14.46
CA GLU A 168 8.44 8.40 -13.48
C GLU A 168 8.74 6.99 -14.01
N LYS A 169 8.55 6.76 -15.32
CA LYS A 169 8.92 5.49 -15.96
C LYS A 169 10.42 5.20 -15.84
N GLU A 170 11.28 6.19 -16.06
CA GLU A 170 12.73 6.02 -15.94
C GLU A 170 13.19 5.68 -14.52
N GLU A 171 12.56 6.25 -13.49
CA GLU A 171 12.85 5.91 -12.10
C GLU A 171 12.40 4.49 -11.75
N VAL A 172 11.20 4.11 -12.19
CA VAL A 172 10.68 2.75 -12.02
C VAL A 172 11.60 1.74 -12.73
N ILE A 173 12.08 2.04 -13.94
CA ILE A 173 13.04 1.22 -14.68
C ILE A 173 14.35 1.03 -13.93
N ARG A 174 14.95 2.12 -13.40
CA ARG A 174 16.20 2.02 -12.63
C ARG A 174 16.05 1.16 -11.38
N ASN A 175 14.95 1.35 -10.64
CA ASN A 175 14.67 0.56 -9.45
C ASN A 175 14.46 -0.92 -9.78
N TYR A 176 13.81 -1.22 -10.90
CA TYR A 176 13.62 -2.60 -11.36
C TYR A 176 14.94 -3.25 -11.81
N GLN A 177 15.79 -2.53 -12.54
CA GLN A 177 17.12 -3.03 -12.93
C GLN A 177 17.98 -3.37 -11.71
N GLN A 178 18.00 -2.48 -10.71
CA GLN A 178 18.75 -2.72 -9.48
C GLN A 178 18.23 -3.96 -8.74
N TRP A 179 16.92 -4.16 -8.76
CA TRP A 179 16.29 -5.30 -8.13
C TRP A 179 16.54 -6.62 -8.89
N GLU A 180 16.62 -6.61 -10.22
CA GLU A 180 17.04 -7.79 -11.01
C GLU A 180 18.48 -8.21 -10.66
N GLU A 181 19.40 -7.24 -10.49
CA GLU A 181 20.77 -7.51 -10.06
C GLU A 181 20.82 -8.16 -8.67
N ASP A 182 20.05 -7.63 -7.73
CA ASP A 182 19.94 -8.17 -6.38
C ASP A 182 19.41 -9.62 -6.41
N ILE A 183 18.41 -9.91 -7.24
CA ILE A 183 17.85 -11.26 -7.39
C ILE A 183 18.87 -12.24 -7.94
N VAL A 184 19.63 -11.86 -8.97
CA VAL A 184 20.68 -12.72 -9.54
C VAL A 184 21.73 -13.04 -8.47
N TYR A 185 22.12 -12.05 -7.67
CA TYR A 185 23.02 -12.25 -6.54
C TYR A 185 22.46 -13.26 -5.53
N TYR A 186 21.20 -13.12 -5.11
CA TYR A 186 20.57 -14.06 -4.17
C TYR A 186 20.45 -15.47 -4.74
N GLN A 187 20.13 -15.61 -6.02
CA GLN A 187 20.06 -16.92 -6.68
C GLN A 187 21.43 -17.62 -6.68
N GLN A 188 22.50 -16.89 -7.02
CA GLN A 188 23.86 -17.43 -7.00
C GLN A 188 24.29 -17.86 -5.59
N HIS A 189 23.97 -17.05 -4.58
CA HIS A 189 24.27 -17.37 -3.18
C HIS A 189 23.51 -18.62 -2.72
N PHE A 190 22.25 -18.76 -3.13
CA PHE A 190 21.44 -19.95 -2.84
C PHE A 190 21.99 -21.22 -3.51
N ASP A 191 22.40 -21.13 -4.77
CA ASP A 191 23.02 -22.25 -5.49
C ASP A 191 24.33 -22.69 -4.80
N GLU A 192 25.09 -21.76 -4.25
CA GLU A 192 26.31 -22.04 -3.47
C GLU A 192 26.00 -22.75 -2.15
N ILE A 193 24.98 -22.30 -1.39
CA ILE A 193 24.52 -23.00 -0.18
C ILE A 193 24.14 -24.45 -0.50
N ASN A 194 23.33 -24.65 -1.55
CA ASN A 194 22.92 -26.00 -1.96
C ASN A 194 24.10 -26.87 -2.37
N ARG A 195 25.10 -26.29 -3.04
CA ARG A 195 26.33 -26.99 -3.41
C ARG A 195 27.11 -27.44 -2.17
N GLN A 196 27.25 -26.58 -1.16
CA GLN A 196 27.91 -26.91 0.09
C GLN A 196 27.19 -28.05 0.84
N HIS A 197 25.86 -28.04 0.86
CA HIS A 197 25.08 -29.13 1.47
C HIS A 197 25.20 -30.47 0.73
N GLN A 198 25.42 -30.48 -0.58
CA GLN A 198 25.62 -31.71 -1.36
C GLN A 198 27.02 -32.33 -1.18
N LEU A 199 28.01 -31.55 -0.73
CA LEU A 199 29.40 -31.99 -0.59
C LEU A 199 29.73 -32.63 0.77
N GLU A 200 28.80 -32.61 1.74
CA GLU A 200 28.93 -33.29 3.04
C GLU A 200 27.93 -34.47 3.22
N PRO A 201 27.93 -35.54 2.39
CA PRO A 201 27.00 -36.65 2.60
C PRO A 201 27.39 -37.65 3.71
N SER A 202 28.49 -37.48 4.46
CA SER A 202 28.98 -38.59 5.30
C SER A 202 29.81 -38.18 6.52
N LYS A 203 29.15 -37.58 7.52
CA LYS A 203 29.61 -37.63 8.93
C LYS A 203 28.43 -37.79 9.89
N TRP A 204 27.71 -38.90 9.75
CA TRP A 204 26.85 -39.48 10.78
C TRP A 204 26.94 -40.99 10.68
#